data_AF-A0A1G6N207-F1
#
_entry.id   AF-A0A1G6N207-F1
#
_cell.length_a   1.000
_cell.length_b   1.000
_cell.length_c   1.000
_cell.angle_alpha   90.00
_cell.angle_beta   90.00
_cell.angle_gamma   90.00
#
_symmetry.space_group_name_H-M   'P 1'
#
loop_
_entity.id
_entity.type
_entity.pdbx_description
1 polymer ?
#
loop_
_entity_poly.entity_id
_entity_poly.type
_entity_poly.pdbx_seq_one_letter_code
_entity_poly.pdbx_strand_id
1 'polypeptide(L)'
;MSISDRNGSNRTQRLTGDGVPNSISSIPLTDVDSLAPGTASIGNLVKDATAQVSTLVRAEVELAKAEVTGEVKKGLQGSLFFILAISVLVFSAFFFFFFLAELLDVWVVRWLAFLIVFLLMLLMTAALAGLGYLRVRKLRAPAKTIDSLRQAASVLPSAAESSYRHGDYTPGEYARRTTG
;
A
#
# COMPACT_ATOMS: atom_id res chain seq x y z
N MET A 1 -15.54 -41.62 -45.27
CA MET A 1 -16.35 -40.46 -45.70
C MET A 1 -15.39 -39.46 -46.32
N SER A 2 -15.38 -39.38 -47.64
CA SER A 2 -14.46 -38.58 -48.47
C SER A 2 -15.14 -37.27 -48.81
N ILE A 3 -14.44 -36.14 -48.69
CA ILE A 3 -14.87 -34.88 -49.30
C ILE A 3 -13.69 -34.36 -50.13
N SER A 4 -13.82 -34.58 -51.43
CA SER A 4 -13.12 -33.88 -52.50
C SER A 4 -14.05 -32.85 -53.15
N ASP A 5 -13.42 -31.90 -53.84
CA ASP A 5 -13.97 -30.95 -54.82
C ASP A 5 -14.52 -29.60 -54.31
N ARG A 6 -13.72 -28.54 -54.55
CA ARG A 6 -14.02 -27.65 -55.69
C ARG A 6 -12.85 -26.75 -56.10
N ASN A 7 -12.41 -27.03 -57.32
CA ASN A 7 -11.59 -26.23 -58.22
C ASN A 7 -12.42 -25.06 -58.80
N GLY A 8 -11.85 -23.86 -58.86
CA GLY A 8 -12.39 -22.68 -59.54
C GLY A 8 -11.24 -21.86 -60.11
N SER A 9 -11.13 -21.90 -61.43
CA SER A 9 -9.96 -21.56 -62.22
C SER A 9 -9.90 -20.10 -62.70
N ASN A 10 -8.67 -19.69 -63.04
CA ASN A 10 -8.27 -18.77 -64.11
C ASN A 10 -8.79 -17.32 -64.10
N ARG A 11 -7.82 -16.41 -63.91
CA ARG A 11 -7.66 -15.30 -64.87
C ARG A 11 -6.19 -14.95 -65.07
N THR A 12 -5.65 -15.45 -66.18
CA THR A 12 -4.45 -14.94 -66.84
C THR A 12 -4.75 -13.57 -67.45
N GLN A 13 -3.97 -12.54 -67.12
CA GLN A 13 -3.69 -11.42 -68.01
C GLN A 13 -2.18 -11.40 -68.27
N ARG A 14 -1.81 -11.37 -69.55
CA ARG A 14 -0.45 -11.48 -70.08
C ARG A 14 0.20 -10.09 -70.25
N LEU A 15 1.47 -10.03 -69.87
CA LEU A 15 2.65 -9.34 -70.45
C LEU A 15 2.45 -8.23 -71.53
N THR A 16 2.99 -7.04 -71.25
CA THR A 16 3.76 -6.08 -72.12
C THR A 16 4.27 -4.99 -71.15
N GLY A 17 5.56 -4.69 -70.94
CA GLY A 17 6.53 -4.08 -71.86
C GLY A 17 6.77 -2.62 -71.44
N ASP A 18 7.91 -2.37 -70.76
CA ASP A 18 8.55 -1.10 -70.36
C ASP A 18 7.90 -0.13 -69.34
N GLY A 19 8.67 0.20 -68.28
CA GLY A 19 8.61 1.48 -67.54
C GLY A 19 7.82 1.53 -66.21
N VAL A 20 8.53 1.51 -65.08
CA VAL A 20 8.13 1.67 -63.65
C VAL A 20 6.87 2.55 -63.39
N PRO A 21 5.95 2.17 -62.46
CA PRO A 21 5.74 3.02 -61.27
C PRO A 21 5.35 2.30 -59.95
N ASN A 22 6.10 2.63 -58.89
CA ASN A 22 5.69 3.07 -57.53
C ASN A 22 4.40 2.54 -56.87
N SER A 23 4.41 1.30 -56.39
CA SER A 23 3.53 0.92 -55.26
C SER A 23 4.25 0.04 -54.24
N ILE A 24 5.34 0.60 -53.70
CA ILE A 24 5.79 0.19 -52.38
C ILE A 24 4.65 0.55 -51.43
N SER A 25 4.04 -0.49 -50.88
CA SER A 25 3.07 -0.47 -49.80
C SER A 25 3.45 0.64 -48.82
N SER A 26 2.59 1.65 -48.74
CA SER A 26 2.66 2.74 -47.79
C SER A 26 2.67 2.12 -46.40
N ILE A 27 3.87 1.93 -45.85
CA ILE A 27 4.05 2.00 -44.40
C ILE A 27 3.32 3.29 -44.02
N PRO A 28 2.26 3.25 -43.18
CA PRO A 28 1.80 4.47 -42.57
C PRO A 28 2.96 4.93 -41.69
N LEU A 29 3.80 5.79 -42.26
CA LEU A 29 4.57 6.74 -41.48
C LEU A 29 3.48 7.47 -40.69
N THR A 30 3.23 7.01 -39.48
CA THR A 30 2.73 7.92 -38.47
C THR A 30 3.82 8.98 -38.41
N ASP A 31 3.53 10.14 -38.96
CA ASP A 31 4.46 11.26 -39.07
C ASP A 31 5.15 11.45 -37.73
N VAL A 32 6.44 11.07 -37.68
CA VAL A 32 7.35 11.54 -36.63
C VAL A 32 7.54 13.07 -36.77
N ASP A 33 6.98 13.67 -37.83
CA ASP A 33 6.94 15.10 -38.13
C ASP A 33 5.68 15.82 -37.63
N SER A 34 4.82 15.20 -36.81
CA SER A 34 3.73 15.94 -36.15
C SER A 34 4.20 16.90 -35.03
N LEU A 35 5.52 17.00 -34.78
CA LEU A 35 6.11 18.14 -34.10
C LEU A 35 6.94 18.94 -35.10
N ALA A 36 6.38 20.05 -35.57
CA ALA A 36 7.12 21.06 -36.32
C ALA A 36 8.51 21.32 -35.68
N PRO A 37 9.62 21.34 -36.47
CA PRO A 37 10.95 21.66 -35.98
C PRO A 37 10.94 23.09 -35.42
N GLY A 38 10.78 23.22 -34.11
CA GLY A 38 10.69 24.52 -33.42
C GLY A 38 9.62 24.64 -32.33
N THR A 39 8.72 23.68 -32.14
CA THR A 39 7.64 23.80 -31.13
C THR A 39 7.72 22.82 -29.95
N ALA A 40 8.70 21.91 -29.94
CA ALA A 40 9.10 21.19 -28.73
C ALA A 40 9.91 22.14 -27.83
N SER A 41 9.23 23.07 -27.16
CA SER A 41 9.88 23.89 -26.13
C SER A 41 10.42 22.98 -25.03
N ILE A 42 11.53 23.37 -24.38
CA ILE A 42 12.06 22.69 -23.19
C ILE A 42 10.95 22.45 -22.15
N GLY A 43 9.98 23.35 -22.06
CA GLY A 43 8.81 23.21 -21.18
C GLY A 43 7.89 22.05 -21.54
N ASN A 44 7.73 21.73 -22.84
CA ASN A 44 6.97 20.57 -23.29
C ASN A 44 7.70 19.25 -22.98
N LEU A 45 9.03 19.19 -23.15
CA LEU A 45 9.83 18.01 -22.77
C LEU A 45 9.79 17.73 -21.26
N VAL A 46 9.94 18.77 -20.43
CA VAL A 46 9.87 18.62 -18.96
C VAL A 46 8.47 18.18 -18.54
N LYS A 47 7.42 18.73 -19.16
CA LYS A 47 6.04 18.32 -18.91
C LYS A 47 5.80 16.85 -19.26
N ASP A 48 6.26 16.39 -20.42
CA ASP A 48 6.09 15.02 -20.87
C ASP A 48 6.92 14.02 -20.04
N ALA A 49 8.16 14.38 -19.67
CA ALA A 49 8.99 13.57 -18.78
C ALA A 49 8.37 13.47 -17.38
N THR A 50 7.85 14.57 -16.84
CA THR A 50 7.16 14.59 -15.54
C THR A 50 5.88 13.76 -15.56
N ALA A 51 5.14 13.79 -16.67
CA ALA A 51 3.97 12.96 -16.87
C ALA A 51 4.33 11.46 -16.86
N GLN A 52 5.40 11.04 -17.54
CA GLN A 52 5.86 9.65 -17.55
C GLN A 52 6.32 9.17 -16.18
N VAL A 53 7.08 9.99 -15.46
CA VAL A 53 7.49 9.68 -14.08
C VAL A 53 6.26 9.53 -13.19
N SER A 54 5.27 10.40 -13.33
CA SER A 54 4.01 10.30 -12.57
C SER A 54 3.25 9.02 -12.88
N THR A 55 3.24 8.57 -14.15
CA THR A 55 2.64 7.30 -14.56
C THR A 55 3.38 6.09 -13.97
N LEU A 56 4.72 6.11 -13.96
CA LEU A 56 5.53 5.02 -13.38
C LEU A 56 5.33 4.91 -11.87
N VAL A 57 5.41 6.03 -11.14
CA VAL A 57 5.18 6.05 -9.69
C VAL A 57 3.79 5.53 -9.35
N ARG A 58 2.78 5.94 -10.13
CA ARG A 58 1.42 5.45 -9.93
C ARG A 58 1.30 3.95 -10.21
N ALA A 59 1.95 3.44 -11.25
CA ALA A 59 1.97 2.01 -11.55
C ALA A 59 2.65 1.20 -10.43
N GLU A 60 3.76 1.70 -9.88
CA GLU A 60 4.47 1.05 -8.78
C GLU A 60 3.65 1.05 -7.49
N VAL A 61 2.96 2.15 -7.19
CA VAL A 61 2.01 2.24 -6.07
C VAL A 61 0.81 1.33 -6.26
N GLU A 62 0.24 1.26 -7.47
CA GLU A 62 -0.90 0.37 -7.77
C GLU A 62 -0.51 -1.11 -7.61
N LEU A 63 0.70 -1.48 -8.02
CA LEU A 63 1.24 -2.82 -7.84
C LEU A 63 1.48 -3.13 -6.35
N ALA A 64 2.18 -2.25 -5.62
CA ALA A 64 2.44 -2.42 -4.19
C ALA A 64 1.13 -2.48 -3.39
N LYS A 65 0.13 -1.67 -3.77
CA LYS A 65 -1.21 -1.72 -3.18
C LYS A 65 -1.89 -3.05 -3.45
N ALA A 66 -1.77 -3.61 -4.66
CA ALA A 66 -2.35 -4.91 -4.98
C ALA A 66 -1.71 -6.05 -4.15
N GLU A 67 -0.38 -6.03 -3.99
CA GLU A 67 0.36 -7.00 -3.18
C GLU A 67 -0.02 -6.92 -1.70
N VAL A 68 0.07 -5.72 -1.11
CA VAL A 68 -0.27 -5.49 0.31
C VAL A 68 -1.75 -5.79 0.59
N THR A 69 -2.67 -5.37 -0.29
CA THR A 69 -4.10 -5.65 -0.08
C THR A 69 -4.39 -7.16 -0.09
N GLY A 70 -3.69 -7.92 -0.94
CA GLY A 70 -3.76 -9.37 -0.97
C GLY A 70 -3.29 -10.01 0.33
N GLU A 71 -2.16 -9.56 0.87
CA GLU A 71 -1.63 -10.01 2.16
C GLU A 71 -2.54 -9.65 3.33
N VAL A 72 -3.04 -8.41 3.38
CA VAL A 72 -3.98 -7.95 4.41
C VAL A 72 -5.25 -8.80 4.39
N LYS A 73 -5.79 -9.11 3.20
CA LYS A 73 -6.98 -9.96 3.09
C LYS A 73 -6.74 -11.38 3.60
N LYS A 74 -5.58 -11.97 3.30
CA LYS A 74 -5.17 -13.29 3.81
C LYS A 74 -4.98 -13.25 5.33
N GLY A 75 -4.32 -12.22 5.85
CA GLY A 75 -4.14 -12.00 7.29
C GLY A 75 -5.47 -11.82 8.01
N LEU A 76 -6.40 -11.08 7.43
CA LEU A 76 -7.75 -10.89 7.97
C LEU A 76 -8.53 -12.22 7.99
N GLN A 77 -8.50 -12.98 6.90
CA GLN A 77 -9.15 -14.28 6.83
C GLN A 77 -8.55 -15.27 7.84
N GLY A 78 -7.23 -15.25 8.04
CA GLY A 78 -6.56 -16.03 9.08
C GLY A 78 -6.93 -15.59 10.49
N SER A 79 -7.03 -14.28 10.72
CA SER A 79 -7.40 -13.71 12.02
C SER A 79 -8.81 -14.11 12.47
N LEU A 80 -9.73 -14.32 11.53
CA LEU A 80 -11.08 -14.78 11.84
C LEU A 80 -11.07 -16.13 12.54
N PHE A 81 -10.30 -17.09 12.03
CA PHE A 81 -10.16 -18.40 12.69
C PHE A 81 -9.50 -18.30 14.05
N PHE A 82 -8.55 -17.37 14.23
CA PHE A 82 -7.92 -17.13 15.52
C PHE A 82 -8.91 -16.55 16.55
N ILE A 83 -9.75 -15.59 16.14
CA ILE A 83 -10.82 -15.03 16.99
C ILE A 83 -11.83 -16.11 17.36
N LEU A 84 -12.23 -16.96 16.41
CA LEU A 84 -13.13 -18.09 16.67
C LEU A 84 -12.47 -19.10 17.62
N ALA A 85 -11.21 -19.45 17.41
CA ALA A 85 -10.47 -20.39 18.26
C ALA A 85 -10.33 -19.86 19.69
N ILE A 86 -9.98 -18.58 19.87
CA ILE A 86 -9.92 -17.96 21.19
C ILE A 86 -11.30 -17.94 21.85
N SER A 87 -12.34 -17.57 21.10
CA SER A 87 -13.73 -17.55 21.61
C SER A 87 -14.15 -18.93 22.12
N VAL A 88 -13.90 -19.98 21.33
CA VAL A 88 -14.18 -21.36 21.72
C VAL A 88 -13.33 -21.75 22.94
N LEU A 89 -12.04 -21.43 22.94
CA LEU A 89 -11.13 -21.75 24.06
C LEU A 89 -11.60 -21.09 25.37
N VAL A 90 -11.96 -19.80 25.34
CA VAL A 90 -12.46 -19.07 26.51
C VAL A 90 -13.78 -19.67 27.01
N PHE A 91 -14.71 -19.98 26.11
CA PHE A 91 -15.96 -20.62 26.46
C PHE A 91 -15.74 -22.03 27.03
N SER A 92 -14.90 -22.84 26.40
CA SER A 92 -14.53 -24.17 26.88
C SER A 92 -13.81 -24.15 28.22
N ALA A 93 -12.98 -23.13 28.49
CA ALA A 93 -12.29 -22.99 29.78
C ALA A 93 -13.30 -22.87 30.94
N PHE A 94 -14.38 -22.10 30.75
CA PHE A 94 -15.46 -22.02 31.76
C PHE A 94 -16.05 -23.41 32.07
N PHE A 95 -16.40 -24.18 31.04
CA PHE A 95 -16.91 -25.55 31.22
C PHE A 95 -15.88 -26.50 31.80
N PHE A 96 -14.60 -26.34 31.45
CA PHE A 96 -13.52 -27.16 31.99
C PHE A 96 -13.36 -26.96 33.51
N PHE A 97 -13.38 -25.72 34.00
CA PHE A 97 -13.31 -25.47 35.44
C PHE A 97 -14.57 -25.93 36.18
N PHE A 98 -15.75 -25.77 35.57
CA PHE A 98 -16.99 -26.32 36.13
C PHE A 98 -16.93 -27.85 36.22
N PHE A 99 -16.51 -28.52 35.14
CA PHE A 99 -16.26 -29.96 35.11
C PHE A 99 -15.25 -30.38 36.18
N LEU A 100 -14.16 -29.64 36.35
CA LEU A 100 -13.13 -29.95 37.34
C LEU A 100 -13.69 -29.86 38.77
N ALA A 101 -14.55 -28.88 39.05
CA ALA A 101 -15.22 -28.76 40.35
C ALA A 101 -16.18 -29.93 40.58
N GLU A 102 -16.98 -30.31 39.59
CA GLU A 102 -17.89 -31.45 39.70
C GLU A 102 -17.14 -32.79 39.79
N LEU A 103 -16.00 -32.91 39.13
CA LEU A 103 -15.12 -34.07 39.25
C LEU A 103 -14.55 -34.17 40.67
N LEU A 104 -14.13 -33.05 41.27
CA LEU A 104 -13.63 -32.98 42.64
C LEU A 104 -14.71 -33.30 43.69
N ASP A 105 -15.98 -33.00 43.41
CA ASP A 105 -17.12 -33.32 44.29
C ASP A 105 -17.25 -34.83 44.60
N VAL A 106 -16.64 -35.70 43.78
CA VAL A 106 -16.59 -37.15 44.05
C VAL A 106 -15.78 -37.47 45.31
N TRP A 107 -14.79 -36.66 45.67
CA TRP A 107 -13.90 -36.90 46.82
C TRP A 107 -14.11 -35.92 47.97
N VAL A 108 -14.67 -34.73 47.73
CA VAL A 108 -14.86 -33.69 48.75
C VAL A 108 -16.26 -33.10 48.68
N VAL A 109 -16.71 -32.43 49.75
CA VAL A 109 -18.01 -31.74 49.76
C VAL A 109 -18.08 -30.66 48.67
N ARG A 110 -19.21 -30.58 47.97
CA ARG A 110 -19.42 -29.69 46.82
C ARG A 110 -18.88 -28.28 47.01
N TRP A 111 -19.28 -27.59 48.08
CA TRP A 111 -18.85 -26.20 48.30
C TRP A 111 -17.31 -26.07 48.39
N LEU A 112 -16.62 -27.09 48.93
CA LEU A 112 -15.17 -27.11 49.06
C LEU A 112 -14.50 -27.42 47.71
N ALA A 113 -15.09 -28.29 46.89
CA ALA A 113 -14.60 -28.54 45.53
C ALA A 113 -14.53 -27.25 44.70
N PHE A 114 -15.61 -26.46 44.71
CA PHE A 114 -15.66 -25.17 44.02
C PHE A 114 -14.65 -24.16 44.59
N LEU A 115 -14.45 -24.15 45.92
CA LEU A 115 -13.44 -23.28 46.54
C LEU A 115 -12.01 -23.65 46.13
N ILE A 116 -11.69 -24.94 46.06
CA ILE A 116 -10.37 -25.42 45.62
C ILE A 116 -10.10 -25.01 44.16
N VAL A 117 -11.07 -25.23 43.27
CA VAL A 117 -10.94 -24.83 41.86
C VAL A 117 -10.80 -23.32 41.73
N PHE A 118 -11.54 -22.54 42.52
CA PHE A 118 -11.42 -21.08 42.54
C PHE A 118 -10.00 -20.63 42.94
N LEU A 119 -9.43 -21.19 44.00
CA LEU A 119 -8.05 -20.89 44.41
C LEU A 119 -7.04 -21.29 43.33
N LEU A 120 -7.24 -22.44 42.67
CA LEU A 120 -6.43 -22.88 41.54
C LEU A 120 -6.50 -21.88 40.37
N MET A 121 -7.68 -21.34 40.06
CA MET A 121 -7.85 -20.31 39.03
C MET A 121 -7.13 -19.01 39.39
N LEU A 122 -7.14 -18.58 40.66
CA LEU A 122 -6.40 -17.41 41.11
C LEU A 122 -4.89 -17.60 40.95
N LEU A 123 -4.36 -18.77 41.33
CA LEU A 123 -2.94 -19.08 41.14
C LEU A 123 -2.56 -19.09 39.66
N MET A 124 -3.38 -19.70 38.82
CA MET A 124 -3.15 -19.74 37.37
C MET A 124 -3.20 -18.34 36.76
N THR A 125 -4.16 -17.51 37.18
CA THR A 125 -4.28 -16.11 36.76
C THR A 125 -3.05 -15.30 37.17
N ALA A 126 -2.59 -15.44 38.42
CA ALA A 126 -1.39 -14.75 38.90
C ALA A 126 -0.14 -15.17 38.11
N ALA A 127 0.01 -16.46 37.80
CA ALA A 127 1.11 -16.97 37.00
C ALA A 127 1.09 -16.42 35.57
N LEU A 128 -0.07 -16.45 34.89
CA LEU A 128 -0.23 -15.93 33.53
C LEU A 128 -0.04 -14.41 33.47
N ALA A 129 -0.61 -13.66 34.42
CA ALA A 129 -0.43 -12.22 34.53
C ALA A 129 1.03 -11.86 34.78
N GLY A 130 1.71 -12.60 35.66
CA GLY A 130 3.13 -12.45 35.93
C GLY A 130 3.99 -12.72 34.69
N LEU A 131 3.73 -13.81 33.97
CA LEU A 131 4.46 -14.16 32.74
C LEU A 131 4.22 -13.13 31.63
N GLY A 132 2.96 -12.67 31.49
CA GLY A 132 2.57 -11.59 30.58
C GLY A 132 3.29 -10.30 30.90
N TYR A 133 3.32 -9.89 32.17
CA TYR A 133 4.04 -8.71 32.64
C TYR A 133 5.54 -8.80 32.35
N LEU A 134 6.17 -9.95 32.62
CA LEU A 134 7.58 -10.18 32.30
C LEU A 134 7.84 -10.11 30.79
N ARG A 135 6.94 -10.62 29.96
CA ARG A 135 7.05 -10.55 28.50
C ARG A 135 6.94 -9.11 28.00
N VAL A 136 5.99 -8.34 28.52
CA VAL A 136 5.79 -6.92 28.17
C VAL A 136 6.99 -6.08 28.62
N ARG A 137 7.56 -6.32 29.81
CA ARG A 137 8.77 -5.61 30.25
C ARG A 137 10.00 -5.91 29.41
N LYS A 138 10.11 -7.13 28.86
CA LYS A 138 11.21 -7.51 27.96
C LYS A 138 11.09 -6.84 26.59
N LEU A 139 9.89 -6.44 26.18
CA LEU A 139 9.68 -5.60 25.00
C LEU A 139 10.12 -4.16 25.35
N ARG A 140 11.44 -3.89 25.31
CA ARG A 140 11.95 -2.51 25.27
C ARG A 140 11.26 -1.80 24.10
N ALA A 141 10.66 -0.65 24.36
CA ALA A 141 10.12 0.21 23.30
C ALA A 141 11.20 0.40 22.22
N PRO A 142 10.85 0.41 20.92
CA PRO A 142 11.82 0.57 19.84
C PRO A 142 12.37 2.00 19.87
N ALA A 143 13.37 2.23 20.75
CA ALA A 143 14.00 3.52 20.99
C ALA A 143 14.50 4.13 19.68
N LYS A 144 15.07 3.28 18.81
CA LYS A 144 15.53 3.64 17.46
C LYS A 144 14.41 4.21 16.59
N THR A 145 13.21 3.63 16.61
CA THR A 145 12.06 4.12 15.83
C THR A 145 11.51 5.42 16.40
N ILE A 146 11.44 5.55 17.72
CA ILE A 146 11.01 6.79 18.38
C ILE A 146 12.01 7.92 18.09
N ASP A 147 13.32 7.64 18.14
CA ASP A 147 14.36 8.60 17.82
C ASP A 147 14.30 9.02 16.36
N SER A 148 14.16 8.09 15.41
CA SER A 148 14.02 8.42 13.98
C SER A 148 12.76 9.25 13.69
N LEU A 149 11.64 9.01 14.38
CA LEU A 149 10.43 9.82 14.24
C LEU A 149 10.58 11.21 14.86
N ARG A 150 11.25 11.33 16.01
CA ARG A 150 11.58 12.62 16.62
C ARG A 150 12.54 13.43 15.75
N GLN A 151 13.52 12.76 15.15
CA GLN A 151 14.48 13.38 14.25
C GLN A 151 13.78 13.85 12.98
N ALA A 152 12.91 13.02 12.38
CA ALA A 152 12.08 13.40 11.23
C ALA A 152 11.16 14.60 11.54
N ALA A 153 10.57 14.67 12.73
CA ALA A 153 9.78 15.82 13.16
C ALA A 153 10.62 17.10 13.33
N SER A 154 11.89 16.97 13.71
CA SER A 154 12.81 18.10 13.89
C SER A 154 13.40 18.66 12.59
N VAL A 155 13.40 17.88 11.50
CA VAL A 155 13.83 18.35 10.16
C VAL A 155 12.68 18.86 9.29
N LEU A 156 11.42 18.78 9.74
CA LEU A 156 10.30 19.43 9.04
C LEU A 156 10.36 20.94 9.32
N PRO A 157 10.67 21.78 8.31
CA PRO A 157 10.53 23.23 8.46
C PRO A 157 9.05 23.51 8.62
N SER A 158 8.65 24.09 9.75
CA SER A 158 7.29 24.61 9.89
C SER A 158 7.12 25.66 8.79
N ALA A 159 6.23 25.41 7.82
CA ALA A 159 6.02 26.23 6.62
C ALA A 159 5.41 27.62 6.91
N ALA A 160 5.65 28.17 8.10
CA ALA A 160 5.15 29.44 8.58
C ALA A 160 6.25 30.52 8.76
N GLU A 161 7.53 30.21 8.48
CA GLU A 161 8.65 31.16 8.66
C GLU A 161 9.27 31.65 7.33
N SER A 162 8.54 31.60 6.21
CA SER A 162 9.00 32.15 4.93
C SER A 162 8.13 33.29 4.38
N SER A 163 7.25 33.87 5.19
CA SER A 163 6.41 35.03 4.83
C SER A 163 6.81 36.34 5.53
N TYR A 164 7.86 36.34 6.37
CA TYR A 164 8.28 37.50 7.16
C TYR A 164 9.71 37.98 6.88
N ARG A 165 10.16 37.89 5.61
CA ARG A 165 11.41 38.55 5.18
C ARG A 165 11.35 39.05 3.74
N HIS A 166 10.24 39.72 3.40
CA HIS A 166 10.18 40.59 2.23
C HIS A 166 9.10 41.67 2.43
N GLY A 167 9.33 42.55 3.42
CA GLY A 167 8.39 43.62 3.77
C GLY A 167 9.03 45.00 3.97
N ASP A 168 10.34 45.14 3.79
CA ASP A 168 11.03 46.43 3.91
C ASP A 168 11.29 47.02 2.52
N TYR A 169 10.21 47.36 1.81
CA TYR A 169 10.26 48.38 0.76
C TYR A 169 9.51 49.59 1.32
N THR A 170 10.24 50.66 1.61
CA THR A 170 9.70 51.96 2.02
C THR A 170 9.59 52.89 0.81
N PRO A 171 8.47 52.93 0.06
CA PRO A 171 8.25 53.98 -0.93
C PRO A 171 7.77 55.25 -0.21
N GLY A 172 8.68 56.20 0.03
CA GLY A 172 8.29 57.44 0.72
C GLY A 172 9.24 58.64 0.68
N GLU A 173 10.44 58.54 0.12
CA GLU A 173 11.46 59.60 0.29
C GLU A 173 11.87 60.36 -0.99
N TYR A 174 10.97 60.56 -1.96
CA TYR A 174 11.27 61.39 -3.14
C TYR A 174 10.50 62.71 -3.24
N ALA A 175 9.67 63.07 -2.26
CA ALA A 175 8.78 64.24 -2.37
C ALA A 175 9.19 65.48 -1.55
N ARG A 176 10.46 65.65 -1.17
CA ARG A 176 10.86 66.80 -0.31
C ARG A 176 12.14 67.54 -0.70
N ARG A 177 12.59 67.47 -1.95
CA ARG A 177 13.90 68.06 -2.31
C ARG A 177 13.95 68.75 -3.68
N THR A 178 12.98 69.60 -4.01
CA THR A 178 13.08 70.50 -5.20
C THR A 178 12.40 71.86 -5.05
N THR A 179 12.40 72.45 -3.85
CA THR A 179 12.09 73.88 -3.69
C THR A 179 13.20 74.53 -2.88
N GLY A 180 14.13 75.15 -3.60
CA GLY A 180 15.22 75.99 -3.12
C GLY A 180 15.73 76.80 -4.31
#